data_AF-A0A941WQU3-F1
#
_entry.id   AF-A0A941WQU3-F1
#
_cell.length_a   1.000
_cell.length_b   1.000
_cell.length_c   1.000
_cell.angle_alpha   90.00
_cell.angle_beta   90.00
_cell.angle_gamma   90.00
#
_symmetry.space_group_name_H-M   'P 1'
#
loop_
_entity.id
_entity.type
_entity.pdbx_description
1 polymer ?
#
loop_
_entity_poly.entity_id
_entity_poly.type
_entity_poly.pdbx_seq_one_letter_code
_entity_poly.pdbx_strand_id
1 'polypeptide(L)'
;MATAGQLGINKNYLADFSRTMIDLGNSTDIVADEAASTLAKFANITNMDQSLFGNLGATLVDLGNKFATTESSIMEMSLRLAAAGHQVG
;
A
#
# COMPACT_ATOMS: atom_id res chain seq x y z
N MET A 1 9.93 -3.58 -11.00
CA MET A 1 10.28 -2.36 -10.25
C MET A 1 9.74 -1.12 -10.96
N ALA A 2 8.45 -0.84 -10.77
CA ALA A 2 7.97 0.52 -10.98
C ALA A 2 8.79 1.43 -10.05
N THR A 3 9.47 2.44 -10.60
CA THR A 3 10.28 3.32 -9.75
C THR A 3 9.33 4.07 -8.84
N ALA A 4 9.53 4.04 -7.53
CA ALA A 4 8.68 4.75 -6.57
C ALA A 4 8.50 6.26 -6.92
N GLY A 5 9.43 6.84 -7.68
CA GLY A 5 9.27 8.17 -8.28
C GLY A 5 8.16 8.29 -9.35
N GLN A 6 7.90 7.25 -10.16
CA GLN A 6 6.74 7.20 -11.07
C GLN A 6 5.41 7.08 -10.32
N LEU A 7 5.46 6.62 -9.08
CA LEU A 7 4.31 6.43 -8.22
C LEU A 7 4.00 7.66 -7.35
N GLY A 8 4.74 8.77 -7.52
CA GLY A 8 4.51 10.01 -6.77
C GLY A 8 5.12 10.03 -5.35
N ILE A 9 5.98 9.07 -5.03
CA ILE A 9 6.63 8.98 -3.72
C ILE A 9 7.75 10.02 -3.63
N ASN A 10 7.75 10.80 -2.55
CA ASN A 10 8.79 11.78 -2.27
C ASN A 10 10.13 11.08 -2.01
N LYS A 11 11.24 11.69 -2.45
CA LYS A 11 12.59 11.17 -2.23
C LYS A 11 12.90 10.89 -0.76
N ASN A 12 12.35 11.70 0.16
CA ASN A 12 12.57 11.55 1.59
C ASN A 12 11.90 10.29 2.17
N TYR A 13 10.80 9.83 1.57
CA TYR A 13 10.05 8.64 2.00
C TYR A 13 10.32 7.40 1.14
N LEU A 14 11.20 7.51 0.14
CA LEU A 14 11.52 6.42 -0.79
C LEU A 14 12.10 5.21 -0.05
N ALA A 15 12.97 5.45 0.94
CA ALA A 15 13.61 4.40 1.72
C ALA A 15 12.60 3.65 2.61
N ASP A 16 11.72 4.38 3.29
CA ASP A 16 10.68 3.81 4.14
C ASP A 16 9.64 3.04 3.32
N PHE A 17 9.26 3.60 2.16
CA PHE A 17 8.40 2.94 1.20
C PHE A 17 9.03 1.62 0.72
N SER A 18 10.29 1.65 0.25
CA SER A 18 10.99 0.43 -0.19
C SER A 18 11.12 -0.61 0.92
N ARG A 19 11.41 -0.20 2.15
CA ARG A 19 11.46 -1.12 3.30
C ARG A 19 10.09 -1.76 3.55
N THR A 20 9.03 -0.97 3.58
CA THR A 20 7.66 -1.47 3.73
C THR A 20 7.32 -2.49 2.63
N MET A 21 7.73 -2.25 1.38
CA MET A 21 7.50 -3.20 0.29
C MET A 21 8.29 -4.50 0.43
N ILE A 22 9.52 -4.43 0.93
CA ILE A 22 10.33 -5.62 1.21
C ILE A 22 9.68 -6.44 2.33
N ASP A 23 9.24 -5.77 3.40
CA ASP A 23 8.60 -6.43 4.54
C ASP A 23 7.27 -7.10 4.13
N LEU A 24 6.50 -6.44 3.27
CA LEU A 24 5.30 -7.02 2.67
C LEU A 24 5.63 -8.21 1.76
N GLY A 25 6.64 -8.11 0.90
CA GLY A 25 7.05 -9.21 0.01
C GLY A 25 7.56 -10.45 0.76
N ASN A 26 8.06 -10.28 1.98
CA ASN A 26 8.47 -11.39 2.85
C ASN A 26 7.34 -11.98 3.67
N SER A 27 6.29 -11.21 3.96
CA SER A 27 5.30 -11.54 5.00
C SER A 27 3.88 -11.73 4.47
N THR A 28 3.64 -11.56 3.17
CA THR A 28 2.29 -11.57 2.57
C THR A 28 2.26 -12.39 1.29
N ASP A 29 1.05 -12.74 0.84
CA ASP A 29 0.82 -13.46 -0.42
C ASP A 29 0.96 -12.56 -1.67
N ILE A 30 1.07 -11.25 -1.49
CA ILE A 30 1.12 -10.28 -2.59
C ILE A 30 2.54 -10.14 -3.15
N VAL A 31 2.66 -10.03 -4.48
CA VAL A 31 3.97 -9.73 -5.11
C VAL A 31 4.38 -8.30 -4.74
N ALA A 32 5.59 -8.12 -4.20
CA ALA A 32 6.07 -6.82 -3.70
C ALA A 32 5.92 -5.66 -4.70
N ASP A 33 6.16 -5.92 -6.00
CA ASP A 33 5.98 -4.93 -7.08
C ASP A 33 4.50 -4.53 -7.28
N GLU A 34 3.57 -5.49 -7.12
CA GLU A 34 2.13 -5.26 -7.24
C GLU A 34 1.57 -4.56 -6.01
N ALA A 35 2.03 -4.95 -4.81
CA ALA A 35 1.78 -4.23 -3.55
C ALA A 35 2.19 -2.76 -3.68
N ALA A 36 3.41 -2.50 -4.16
CA ALA A 36 3.95 -1.15 -4.29
C ALA A 36 3.10 -0.25 -5.17
N SER A 37 2.71 -0.76 -6.34
CA SER A 37 1.84 -0.02 -7.26
C SER A 37 0.48 0.28 -6.63
N THR A 38 -0.10 -0.70 -5.95
CA THR A 38 -1.45 -0.58 -5.35
C THR A 38 -1.45 0.34 -4.13
N LEU A 39 -0.45 0.22 -3.26
CA LEU A 39 -0.27 1.08 -2.08
C LEU A 39 -0.02 2.53 -2.47
N ALA A 40 0.81 2.76 -3.49
CA ALA A 40 1.02 4.12 -3.96
C ALA A 40 -0.22 4.71 -4.62
N LYS A 41 -0.97 3.93 -5.42
CA LYS A 41 -2.27 4.38 -5.95
C LYS A 41 -3.25 4.71 -4.83
N PHE A 42 -3.35 3.85 -3.82
CA PHE A 42 -4.19 4.08 -2.65
C PHE A 42 -3.83 5.38 -1.93
N ALA A 43 -2.55 5.60 -1.65
CA ALA A 43 -2.07 6.81 -1.01
C ALA A 43 -2.32 8.07 -1.84
N ASN A 44 -2.16 7.99 -3.16
CA ASN A 44 -2.46 9.10 -4.07
C ASN A 44 -3.96 9.41 -4.11
N ILE A 45 -4.84 8.41 -4.21
CA ILE A 45 -6.31 8.61 -4.26
C ILE A 45 -6.82 9.22 -2.95
N THR A 46 -6.30 8.74 -1.82
CA THR A 46 -6.72 9.18 -0.48
C THR A 46 -6.02 10.45 0.00
N ASN A 47 -5.05 10.99 -0.77
CA ASN A 47 -4.12 12.02 -0.31
C ASN A 47 -3.46 11.67 1.03
N MET A 48 -3.11 10.40 1.23
CA MET A 48 -2.50 9.91 2.47
C MET A 48 -1.12 10.53 2.66
N ASP A 49 -0.82 10.92 3.91
CA ASP A 49 0.53 11.33 4.29
C ASP A 49 1.50 10.16 4.08
N GLN A 50 2.55 10.41 3.30
CA GLN A 50 3.55 9.42 2.94
C GLN A 50 4.39 8.94 4.14
N SER A 51 4.42 9.70 5.25
CA SER A 51 5.01 9.23 6.51
C SER A 51 4.27 8.04 7.12
N LEU A 52 3.03 7.78 6.69
CA LEU A 52 2.19 6.69 7.18
C LEU A 52 2.36 5.39 6.40
N PHE A 53 3.25 5.31 5.40
CA PHE A 53 3.44 4.08 4.62
C PHE A 53 3.79 2.86 5.49
N GLY A 54 4.65 3.04 6.50
CA GLY A 54 4.98 1.97 7.44
C GLY A 54 3.75 1.48 8.21
N ASN A 55 2.88 2.40 8.64
CA ASN A 55 1.64 2.06 9.35
C ASN A 55 0.66 1.31 8.44
N LEU A 56 0.56 1.72 7.16
CA LEU A 56 -0.28 1.07 6.17
C LEU A 56 0.20 -0.37 5.91
N GLY A 57 1.50 -0.57 5.71
CA GLY A 57 2.08 -1.90 5.54
C GLY A 57 1.91 -2.78 6.79
N ALA A 58 2.18 -2.24 7.98
CA ALA A 58 1.99 -2.96 9.24
C ALA A 58 0.53 -3.37 9.45
N THR A 59 -0.42 -2.47 9.14
CA THR A 59 -1.86 -2.77 9.22
C THR A 59 -2.25 -3.87 8.24
N LEU A 60 -1.70 -3.84 7.02
CA LEU A 60 -1.99 -4.86 6.02
C LEU A 60 -1.52 -6.25 6.46
N VAL A 61 -0.29 -6.35 6.99
CA VAL A 61 0.26 -7.60 7.57
C VAL A 61 -0.55 -8.04 8.79
N ASP A 62 -0.94 -7.13 9.67
CA ASP A 62 -1.72 -7.46 10.85
C ASP A 62 -3.12 -7.99 10.48
N LEU A 63 -3.75 -7.41 9.46
CA LEU A 63 -5.03 -7.87 8.93
C LEU A 63 -4.90 -9.24 8.25
N GLY A 64 -3.89 -9.46 7.41
CA GLY A 64 -3.63 -10.76 6.79
C GLY A 64 -3.37 -11.88 7.80
N ASN A 65 -2.66 -11.57 8.89
CA ASN A 65 -2.40 -12.52 9.97
C ASN A 65 -3.64 -12.82 10.85
N LYS A 66 -4.53 -11.85 11.04
CA LYS A 66 -5.67 -11.96 11.97
C LYS A 66 -6.99 -12.38 11.32
N PHE A 67 -7.14 -12.25 10.01
CA PHE A 67 -8.36 -12.56 9.29
C PHE A 67 -8.15 -13.70 8.29
N ALA A 68 -9.21 -14.47 8.00
CA ALA A 68 -9.19 -15.48 6.94
C ALA A 68 -9.34 -14.84 5.54
N THR A 69 -8.49 -13.86 5.24
CA THR A 69 -8.46 -13.14 3.96
C THR A 69 -7.02 -12.93 3.52
N THR A 70 -6.80 -12.59 2.25
CA THR A 70 -5.46 -12.29 1.73
C THR A 70 -5.21 -10.80 1.68
N GLU A 71 -3.96 -10.38 1.82
CA GLU A 71 -3.56 -8.97 1.73
C GLU A 71 -3.95 -8.36 0.39
N SER A 72 -3.91 -9.16 -0.68
CA SER A 72 -4.39 -8.81 -2.02
C SER A 72 -5.88 -8.44 -2.01
N SER A 73 -6.71 -9.25 -1.36
CA SER A 73 -8.15 -9.00 -1.26
C SER A 73 -8.44 -7.75 -0.41
N ILE A 74 -7.69 -7.55 0.67
CA ILE A 74 -7.79 -6.35 1.52
C ILE A 74 -7.43 -5.09 0.71
N MET A 75 -6.33 -5.13 -0.05
CA MET A 75 -5.91 -3.99 -0.86
C MET A 75 -6.88 -3.67 -2.00
N GLU A 76 -7.42 -4.67 -2.69
CA GLU A 76 -8.45 -4.45 -3.71
C GLU A 76 -9.71 -3.81 -3.13
N MET A 77 -10.16 -4.29 -1.97
CA MET A 77 -11.30 -3.69 -1.27
C MET A 77 -11.00 -2.25 -0.85
N SER A 78 -9.82 -2.02 -0.26
CA SER A 78 -9.36 -0.70 0.17
C SER A 78 -9.29 0.30 -0.99
N LEU A 79 -8.79 -0.15 -2.15
CA LEU A 79 -8.68 0.69 -3.34
C LEU A 79 -10.06 1.05 -3.91
N ARG A 80 -11.00 0.08 -3.93
CA ARG A 80 -12.39 0.35 -4.35
C ARG A 80 -13.08 1.33 -3.40
N LEU A 81 -12.89 1.18 -2.10
CA LEU A 81 -13.42 2.11 -1.10
C LEU A 81 -12.80 3.50 -1.24
N ALA A 82 -11.49 3.60 -1.40
CA ALA A 82 -10.79 4.85 -1.62
C ALA A 82 -11.28 5.57 -2.89
N ALA A 83 -11.40 4.83 -4.00
CA ALA A 83 -11.89 5.38 -5.27
C ALA A 83 -13.36 5.82 -5.17
N ALA A 84 -14.21 5.02 -4.53
CA ALA A 84 -15.60 5.39 -4.28
C ALA A 84 -15.69 6.65 -3.41
N GLY A 85 -14.92 6.73 -2.33
CA GLY A 85 -14.84 7.89 -1.43
C GLY A 85 -14.38 9.16 -2.13
N HIS A 86 -13.36 9.06 -2.99
CA HIS A 86 -12.87 10.18 -3.80
C HIS A 86 -13.86 10.63 -4.89
N GLN A 87 -14.69 9.72 -5.41
CA GLN A 87 -15.67 10.07 -6.43
C GLN A 87 -16.90 10.81 -5.86
N VAL A 88 -17.26 10.51 -4.62
CA VAL A 88 -18.43 11.13 -3.94
C VAL A 88 -18.07 12.38 -3.12
N GLY A 89 -16.78 12.66 -2.92
CA GLY A 89 -16.26 13.78 -2.13
C GLY A 89 -15.04 14.45 -2.74
#